data_AF-A0A9Q3WN77-F1
#
_entry.id   AF-A0A9Q3WN77-F1
#
_cell.length_a   1.000
_cell.length_b   1.000
_cell.length_c   1.000
_cell.angle_alpha   90.00
_cell.angle_beta   90.00
_cell.angle_gamma   90.00
#
_symmetry.space_group_name_H-M   'P 1'
#
loop_
_entity.id
_entity.type
_entity.pdbx_description
1 polymer ?
#
loop_
_entity_poly.entity_id
_entity_poly.type
_entity_poly.pdbx_seq_one_letter_code
_entity_poly.pdbx_strand_id
1 'polypeptide(L)'
;MRYVKWVIIGLFWLCVAAFLHYTLPQRDIVRIVNTYEERQELNDWTRIFWSRPDDQSVAIINRDVQFIQGVTPEGRPRVYRNEDTSWSWPPYFKFDTANLYTEANDAISSKDKPEWVAVTHYGWRNEFLSIFPNAVAIKPVAGPDVRLIPWLNIIILILLAALVWAIWVRWRRFRQRRIDPVIEDVEDSLYAAGEAIEERRGRFRRWLDSWKSK
;
A
#
# COMPACT_ATOMS: atom_id res chain seq x y z
N MET A 1 -4.81 28.35 -0.06
CA MET A 1 -4.20 27.64 -1.21
C MET A 1 -2.91 26.88 -0.87
N ARG A 2 -1.86 27.51 -0.30
CA ARG A 2 -0.57 26.84 -0.01
C ARG A 2 -0.69 25.65 0.96
N TYR A 3 -1.48 25.78 2.03
CA TYR A 3 -1.71 24.68 2.99
C TYR A 3 -2.51 23.52 2.41
N VAL A 4 -3.54 23.81 1.60
CA VAL A 4 -4.37 22.78 0.94
C VAL A 4 -3.52 21.86 0.05
N LYS A 5 -2.57 22.41 -0.71
CA LYS A 5 -1.62 21.63 -1.51
C LYS A 5 -0.81 20.65 -0.65
N TRP A 6 -0.26 21.12 0.46
CA TRP A 6 0.56 20.27 1.35
C TRP A 6 -0.27 19.22 2.07
N VAL A 7 -1.51 19.53 2.45
CA VAL A 7 -2.45 18.56 3.03
C VAL A 7 -2.74 17.45 2.04
N ILE A 8 -3.04 17.77 0.78
CA ILE A 8 -3.31 16.77 -0.27
C ILE A 8 -2.07 15.89 -0.51
N ILE A 9 -0.88 16.48 -0.62
CA ILE A 9 0.37 15.72 -0.80
C ILE A 9 0.63 14.82 0.41
N GLY A 10 0.45 15.34 1.63
CA GLY A 10 0.61 14.57 2.86
C GLY A 10 -0.35 13.39 2.95
N LEU A 11 -1.63 13.63 2.63
CA LEU A 11 -2.65 12.57 2.61
C LEU A 11 -2.33 11.49 1.58
N PHE A 12 -1.89 11.87 0.38
CA PHE A 12 -1.47 10.92 -0.64
C PHE A 12 -0.35 10.00 -0.13
N TRP A 13 0.72 10.57 0.45
CA TRP A 13 1.83 9.78 0.97
C TRP A 13 1.44 8.94 2.18
N LEU A 14 0.52 9.43 3.02
CA LEU A 14 -0.04 8.65 4.12
C LEU A 14 -0.79 7.42 3.60
N CYS A 15 -1.62 7.56 2.56
CA CYS A 15 -2.31 6.44 1.92
C CYS A 15 -1.31 5.43 1.32
N VAL A 16 -0.25 5.90 0.65
CA VAL A 16 0.80 5.03 0.12
C VAL A 16 1.51 4.28 1.24
N ALA A 17 1.90 4.97 2.31
CA ALA A 17 2.56 4.36 3.46
C ALA A 17 1.66 3.34 4.16
N ALA A 18 0.37 3.66 4.36
CA ALA A 18 -0.62 2.75 4.92
C ALA A 18 -0.82 1.50 4.05
N PHE A 19 -0.93 1.68 2.73
CA PHE A 19 -1.06 0.57 1.79
C PHE A 19 0.16 -0.36 1.82
N LEU A 20 1.38 0.21 1.81
CA LEU A 20 2.61 -0.57 1.94
C LEU A 20 2.72 -1.26 3.29
N HIS A 21 2.34 -0.59 4.38
CA HIS A 21 2.36 -1.19 5.72
C HIS A 21 1.38 -2.35 5.86
N TYR A 22 0.17 -2.21 5.28
CA TYR A 22 -0.83 -3.28 5.23
C TYR A 22 -0.37 -4.46 4.38
N THR A 23 0.25 -4.17 3.23
CA THR A 23 0.61 -5.20 2.25
C THR A 23 1.88 -5.95 2.65
N LEU A 24 2.94 -5.24 3.05
CA LEU A 24 4.26 -5.82 3.25
C LEU A 24 4.27 -6.82 4.40
N PRO A 25 5.08 -7.90 4.30
CA PRO A 25 5.07 -8.94 5.30
C PRO A 25 5.74 -8.43 6.58
N GLN A 26 5.08 -8.67 7.69
CA GLN A 26 5.53 -8.36 9.05
C GLN A 26 5.80 -9.66 9.78
N ARG A 27 6.53 -9.59 10.90
CA ARG A 27 6.83 -10.76 11.72
C ARG A 27 6.56 -10.45 13.17
N ASP A 28 5.73 -11.29 13.78
CA ASP A 28 5.44 -11.25 15.20
C ASP A 28 6.09 -12.49 15.84
N ILE A 29 6.83 -12.30 16.93
CA ILE A 29 7.31 -13.43 17.73
C ILE A 29 6.22 -13.74 18.75
N VAL A 30 5.69 -14.97 18.69
CA VAL A 30 4.62 -15.43 19.58
C VAL A 30 4.86 -16.87 19.96
N ARG A 31 4.26 -17.27 21.09
CA ARG A 31 4.01 -18.67 21.39
C ARG A 31 2.61 -19.02 20.90
N ILE A 32 2.46 -20.08 20.11
CA ILE A 32 1.14 -20.54 19.68
C ILE A 32 0.47 -21.26 20.85
N VAL A 33 -0.79 -20.92 21.09
CA VAL A 33 -1.56 -21.43 22.23
C VAL A 33 -2.78 -22.25 21.81
N ASN A 34 -3.30 -22.00 20.61
CA ASN A 34 -4.44 -22.73 20.07
C ASN A 34 -4.56 -22.49 18.56
N THR A 35 -5.26 -23.39 17.88
CA THR A 35 -5.79 -23.16 16.54
C THR A 35 -7.25 -23.59 16.51
N TYR A 36 -8.06 -22.92 15.71
CA TYR A 36 -9.48 -23.27 15.59
C TYR A 36 -10.02 -22.89 14.21
N GLU A 37 -11.15 -23.47 13.85
CA GLU A 37 -11.90 -23.12 12.65
C GLU A 37 -13.19 -22.42 13.04
N GLU A 38 -13.54 -21.35 12.33
CA GLU A 38 -14.77 -20.60 12.57
C GLU A 38 -15.41 -20.20 11.24
N ARG A 39 -16.73 -20.40 11.15
CA ARG A 39 -17.52 -19.93 10.01
C ARG A 39 -17.67 -18.41 10.09
N GLN A 40 -17.08 -17.72 9.11
CA GLN A 40 -17.16 -16.27 8.97
C GLN A 40 -18.26 -15.88 7.98
N GLU A 41 -19.07 -14.89 8.36
CA GLU A 41 -20.07 -14.28 7.50
C GLU A 41 -19.55 -12.92 6.98
N LEU A 42 -19.25 -12.85 5.70
CA LEU A 42 -18.63 -11.71 5.01
C LEU A 42 -19.65 -11.01 4.10
N ASN A 43 -20.82 -10.68 4.65
CA ASN A 43 -21.88 -9.94 3.94
C ASN A 43 -21.72 -8.40 4.01
N ASP A 44 -20.69 -7.91 4.70
CA ASP A 44 -20.48 -6.49 4.94
C ASP A 44 -19.28 -5.91 4.16
N TRP A 45 -18.99 -4.63 4.42
CA TRP A 45 -17.88 -3.92 3.78
C TRP A 45 -16.51 -4.41 4.25
N THR A 46 -16.39 -5.06 5.41
CA THR A 46 -15.11 -5.55 5.95
C THR A 46 -14.56 -6.72 5.14
N ARG A 47 -15.37 -7.34 4.27
CA ARG A 47 -14.98 -8.33 3.26
C ARG A 47 -13.72 -7.95 2.48
N ILE A 48 -13.42 -6.66 2.32
CA ILE A 48 -12.19 -6.18 1.65
C ILE A 48 -10.89 -6.63 2.35
N PHE A 49 -10.93 -6.99 3.63
CA PHE A 49 -9.76 -7.41 4.41
C PHE A 49 -9.52 -8.92 4.40
N TRP A 50 -10.41 -9.70 3.78
CA TRP A 50 -10.38 -11.16 3.73
C TRP A 50 -9.91 -11.66 2.37
N SER A 51 -9.36 -12.87 2.31
CA SER A 51 -8.92 -13.45 1.03
C SER A 51 -10.11 -13.69 0.10
N ARG A 52 -9.90 -13.68 -1.22
CA ARG A 52 -10.93 -14.04 -2.21
C ARG A 52 -10.54 -15.36 -2.87
N PRO A 53 -11.39 -16.39 -2.85
CA PRO A 53 -11.13 -17.62 -3.61
C PRO A 53 -11.14 -17.30 -5.11
N ASP A 54 -10.18 -17.85 -5.86
CA ASP A 54 -10.08 -17.61 -7.31
C ASP A 54 -11.18 -18.34 -8.11
N ASP A 55 -11.74 -19.44 -7.58
CA ASP A 55 -12.58 -20.40 -8.34
C ASP A 55 -13.95 -20.69 -7.69
N GLN A 56 -14.43 -19.82 -6.80
CA GLN A 56 -15.78 -19.97 -6.24
C GLN A 56 -16.56 -18.68 -6.42
N SER A 57 -17.81 -18.83 -6.88
CA SER A 57 -18.73 -17.74 -7.21
C SER A 57 -18.61 -16.57 -6.22
N VAL A 58 -18.69 -15.35 -6.75
CA VAL A 58 -18.64 -14.05 -6.04
C VAL A 58 -19.62 -13.94 -4.83
N ALA A 59 -20.46 -14.95 -4.64
CA ALA A 59 -21.52 -15.08 -3.65
C ALA A 59 -21.17 -15.94 -2.41
N ILE A 60 -19.92 -16.33 -2.16
CA ILE A 60 -19.59 -16.96 -0.87
C ILE A 60 -19.54 -15.90 0.23
N ILE A 61 -20.72 -15.70 0.81
CA ILE A 61 -20.95 -14.87 1.98
C ILE A 61 -20.46 -15.60 3.23
N ASN A 62 -20.59 -16.92 3.30
CA ASN A 62 -20.23 -17.71 4.49
C ASN A 62 -19.15 -18.74 4.17
N ARG A 63 -18.01 -18.71 4.87
CA ARG A 63 -16.92 -19.69 4.70
C ARG A 63 -16.27 -20.07 6.03
N ASP A 64 -15.69 -21.26 6.10
CA ASP A 64 -14.89 -21.66 7.25
C ASP A 64 -13.48 -21.08 7.11
N VAL A 65 -13.03 -20.38 8.15
CA VAL A 65 -11.69 -19.79 8.22
C VAL A 65 -10.92 -20.42 9.36
N GLN A 66 -9.69 -20.83 9.06
CA GLN A 66 -8.75 -21.31 10.06
C GLN A 66 -8.09 -20.12 10.76
N PHE A 67 -7.96 -20.21 12.08
CA PHE A 67 -7.34 -19.20 12.92
C PHE A 67 -6.23 -19.80 13.77
N ILE A 68 -5.18 -19.00 13.96
CA ILE A 68 -4.03 -19.33 14.78
C ILE A 68 -3.97 -18.30 15.90
N GLN A 69 -4.05 -18.77 17.15
CA GLN A 69 -3.94 -17.94 18.34
C GLN A 69 -2.54 -18.04 18.92
N GLY A 70 -1.91 -16.89 19.13
CA GLY A 70 -0.63 -16.76 19.77
C GLY A 70 -0.65 -15.78 20.92
N VAL A 71 0.38 -15.84 21.76
CA VAL A 71 0.63 -14.89 22.84
C VAL A 71 2.04 -14.35 22.67
N THR A 72 2.16 -13.02 22.65
CA THR A 72 3.43 -12.29 22.59
C THR A 72 4.25 -12.49 23.87
N PRO A 73 5.56 -12.18 23.86
CA PRO A 73 6.40 -12.20 25.07
C PRO A 73 5.83 -11.36 26.21
N GLU A 74 5.15 -10.26 25.89
CA GLU A 74 4.49 -9.37 26.85
C GLU A 74 3.15 -9.91 27.37
N GLY A 75 2.75 -11.12 26.97
CA GLY A 75 1.51 -11.75 27.39
C GLY A 75 0.26 -11.25 26.65
N ARG A 76 0.41 -10.47 25.58
CA ARG A 76 -0.72 -9.96 24.79
C ARG A 76 -1.15 -10.99 23.74
N PRO A 77 -2.46 -11.26 23.59
CA PRO A 77 -2.97 -12.16 22.58
C PRO A 77 -2.77 -11.59 21.17
N ARG A 78 -2.53 -12.47 20.21
CA ARG A 78 -2.49 -12.21 18.78
C ARG A 78 -3.25 -13.31 18.07
N VAL A 79 -4.11 -12.93 17.14
CA VAL A 79 -4.92 -13.88 16.38
C VAL A 79 -4.71 -13.60 14.90
N TYR A 80 -4.36 -14.64 14.16
CA TYR A 80 -4.13 -14.59 12.73
C TYR A 80 -5.20 -15.42 12.04
N ARG A 81 -5.73 -14.91 10.92
CA ARG A 81 -6.44 -15.77 9.97
C ARG A 81 -5.40 -16.55 9.17
N ASN A 82 -5.75 -17.76 8.74
CA ASN A 82 -4.92 -18.63 7.92
C ASN A 82 -5.71 -18.95 6.66
N GLU A 83 -5.58 -18.08 5.66
CA GLU A 83 -6.22 -18.26 4.35
C GLU A 83 -5.17 -18.29 3.25
N ASP A 84 -5.47 -19.01 2.18
CA ASP A 84 -4.67 -18.94 0.97
C ASP A 84 -4.76 -17.53 0.39
N THR A 85 -3.62 -17.04 -0.08
CA THR A 85 -3.59 -15.80 -0.85
C THR A 85 -3.61 -16.11 -2.34
N SER A 86 -3.23 -17.34 -2.73
CA SER A 86 -3.29 -17.82 -4.11
C SER A 86 -2.62 -16.84 -5.08
N TRP A 87 -3.30 -16.51 -6.18
CA TRP A 87 -2.86 -15.50 -7.15
C TRP A 87 -3.33 -14.08 -6.81
N SER A 88 -4.05 -13.91 -5.70
CA SER A 88 -4.58 -12.63 -5.25
C SER A 88 -3.50 -11.74 -4.62
N TRP A 89 -3.88 -10.50 -4.31
CA TRP A 89 -3.02 -9.53 -3.64
C TRP A 89 -3.02 -9.71 -2.12
N PRO A 90 -1.87 -9.58 -1.42
CA PRO A 90 -0.52 -9.42 -1.96
C PRO A 90 -0.01 -10.71 -2.64
N PRO A 91 0.80 -10.64 -3.70
CA PRO A 91 1.18 -11.81 -4.50
C PRO A 91 2.25 -12.66 -3.80
N TYR A 92 1.89 -13.25 -2.66
CA TYR A 92 2.75 -14.14 -1.87
C TYR A 92 2.65 -15.60 -2.30
N PHE A 93 1.71 -15.95 -3.18
CA PHE A 93 1.59 -17.30 -3.74
C PHE A 93 1.50 -18.37 -2.65
N LYS A 94 0.71 -18.08 -1.62
CA LYS A 94 0.46 -18.98 -0.50
C LYS A 94 -0.71 -19.91 -0.85
N PHE A 95 -0.45 -21.23 -0.88
CA PHE A 95 -1.37 -22.31 -1.26
C PHE A 95 -1.38 -23.47 -0.24
N ASP A 96 -0.77 -23.27 0.91
CA ASP A 96 -0.41 -24.30 1.88
C ASP A 96 -1.15 -24.11 3.22
N THR A 97 -2.35 -23.52 3.19
CA THR A 97 -3.16 -23.23 4.40
C THR A 97 -3.28 -24.44 5.35
N ALA A 98 -3.60 -25.63 4.85
CA ALA A 98 -3.72 -26.83 5.68
C ALA A 98 -2.39 -27.29 6.30
N ASN A 99 -1.27 -27.14 5.57
CA ASN A 99 0.05 -27.46 6.09
C ASN A 99 0.46 -26.48 7.18
N LEU A 100 0.28 -25.17 6.94
CA LEU A 100 0.58 -24.13 7.92
C LEU A 100 -0.28 -24.28 9.19
N TYR A 101 -1.53 -24.73 9.04
CA TYR A 101 -2.39 -25.06 10.18
C TYR A 101 -1.84 -26.23 10.99
N THR A 102 -1.30 -27.25 10.32
CA THR A 102 -0.66 -28.41 10.96
C THR A 102 0.61 -28.00 11.69
N GLU A 103 1.47 -27.19 11.06
CA GLU A 103 2.67 -26.61 11.69
C GLU A 103 2.32 -25.77 12.92
N ALA A 104 1.22 -25.00 12.86
CA ALA A 104 0.74 -24.22 13.98
C ALA A 104 0.27 -25.11 15.15
N ASN A 105 -0.42 -26.21 14.86
CA ASN A 105 -0.86 -27.18 15.86
C ASN A 105 0.33 -27.87 16.54
N ASP A 106 1.33 -28.28 15.75
CA ASP A 106 2.55 -28.92 16.25
C ASP A 106 3.35 -28.00 17.19
N ALA A 107 3.34 -26.69 16.92
CA ALA A 107 4.01 -25.67 17.73
C ALA A 107 3.22 -25.17 18.95
N ILE A 108 2.05 -25.76 19.28
CA ILE A 108 1.28 -25.39 20.47
C ILE A 108 2.09 -25.75 21.72
N SER A 109 2.33 -24.77 22.59
CA SER A 109 3.10 -24.97 23.82
C SER A 109 2.51 -24.20 24.99
N SER A 110 2.88 -24.58 26.23
CA SER A 110 2.35 -23.95 27.45
C SER A 110 3.18 -22.73 27.88
N LYS A 111 2.65 -21.94 28.82
CA LYS A 111 3.41 -20.81 29.38
C LYS A 111 4.66 -21.27 30.16
N ASP A 112 4.61 -22.45 30.76
CA ASP A 112 5.70 -23.00 31.57
C ASP A 112 6.84 -23.61 30.73
N LYS A 113 6.52 -24.04 29.50
CA LYS A 113 7.49 -24.56 28.52
C LYS A 113 7.24 -23.92 27.16
N PRO A 114 7.56 -22.62 27.00
CA PRO A 114 7.18 -21.89 25.80
C PRO A 114 8.09 -22.23 24.62
N GLU A 115 7.46 -22.55 23.49
CA GLU A 115 8.11 -22.59 22.18
C GLU A 115 7.78 -21.30 21.42
N TRP A 116 8.83 -20.58 21.03
CA TRP A 116 8.69 -19.31 20.33
C TRP A 116 8.79 -19.52 18.82
N VAL A 117 7.84 -18.94 18.10
CA VAL A 117 7.82 -18.91 16.65
C VAL A 117 7.72 -17.48 16.13
N ALA A 118 8.36 -17.22 15.01
CA ALA A 118 8.13 -16.03 14.21
C ALA A 118 7.01 -16.31 13.21
N VAL A 119 5.84 -15.72 13.45
CA VAL A 119 4.72 -15.75 12.51
C VAL A 119 4.91 -14.63 11.51
N THR A 120 5.13 -14.97 10.24
CA THR A 120 5.11 -14.02 9.13
C THR A 120 3.67 -13.80 8.71
N HIS A 121 3.23 -12.54 8.68
CA HIS A 121 1.84 -12.18 8.34
C HIS A 121 1.78 -10.88 7.53
N TYR A 122 0.61 -10.60 6.93
CA TYR A 122 0.30 -9.28 6.39
C TYR A 122 -1.10 -8.84 6.83
N GLY A 123 -1.39 -7.55 6.67
CA GLY A 123 -2.63 -6.93 7.12
C GLY A 123 -2.54 -6.40 8.54
N TRP A 124 -3.66 -5.88 9.03
CA TRP A 124 -3.75 -5.26 10.36
C TRP A 124 -4.61 -6.08 11.30
N ARG A 125 -4.36 -5.92 12.59
CA ARG A 125 -5.31 -6.32 13.62
C ARG A 125 -6.20 -5.14 13.98
N ASN A 126 -7.51 -5.36 13.98
CA ASN A 126 -8.49 -4.42 14.55
C ASN A 126 -9.62 -5.20 15.23
N GLU A 127 -9.73 -5.11 16.55
CA GLU A 127 -10.75 -5.79 17.34
C GLU A 127 -12.17 -5.28 17.04
N PHE A 128 -12.35 -3.97 16.90
CA PHE A 128 -13.67 -3.35 16.68
C PHE A 128 -14.29 -3.75 15.34
N LEU A 129 -13.46 -3.96 14.33
CA LEU A 129 -13.87 -4.32 12.98
C LEU A 129 -13.68 -5.82 12.68
N SER A 130 -13.29 -6.61 13.68
CA SER A 130 -12.98 -8.04 13.51
C SER A 130 -12.01 -8.31 12.35
N ILE A 131 -11.00 -7.44 12.18
CA ILE A 131 -9.98 -7.60 11.14
C ILE A 131 -8.80 -8.37 11.75
N PHE A 132 -8.39 -9.43 11.06
CA PHE A 132 -7.28 -10.27 11.46
C PHE A 132 -6.17 -10.25 10.39
N PRO A 133 -4.90 -10.10 10.78
CA PRO A 133 -3.79 -10.28 9.84
C PRO A 133 -3.74 -11.73 9.34
N ASN A 134 -3.34 -11.93 8.08
CA ASN A 134 -3.23 -13.25 7.47
C ASN A 134 -1.84 -13.85 7.71
N ALA A 135 -1.77 -15.02 8.33
CA ALA A 135 -0.55 -15.78 8.47
C ALA A 135 -0.10 -16.34 7.11
N VAL A 136 1.19 -16.19 6.83
CA VAL A 136 1.86 -16.65 5.61
C VAL A 136 2.84 -17.78 5.90
N ALA A 137 3.58 -17.70 7.01
CA ALA A 137 4.55 -18.72 7.39
C ALA A 137 4.79 -18.71 8.90
N ILE A 138 5.15 -19.87 9.45
CA ILE A 138 5.58 -20.03 10.84
C ILE A 138 7.00 -20.55 10.82
N LYS A 139 7.87 -19.98 11.66
CA LYS A 139 9.25 -20.45 11.79
C LYS A 139 9.66 -20.50 13.27
N PRO A 140 10.16 -21.64 13.77
CA PRO A 140 10.75 -21.71 15.11
C PRO A 140 11.89 -20.71 15.28
N VAL A 141 11.94 -20.06 16.44
CA VAL A 141 13.01 -19.14 16.82
C VAL A 141 13.56 -19.50 18.18
N ALA A 142 14.83 -19.14 18.44
CA ALA A 142 15.50 -19.50 19.69
C ALA A 142 14.88 -18.84 20.93
N GLY A 143 14.13 -17.76 20.77
CA GLY A 143 13.52 -17.04 21.89
C GLY A 143 12.79 -15.76 21.47
N PRO A 144 12.26 -15.02 22.45
CA PRO A 144 11.44 -13.82 22.23
C PRO A 144 12.25 -12.62 21.71
N ASP A 145 13.54 -12.54 22.02
CA ASP A 145 14.40 -11.39 21.72
C ASP A 145 15.18 -11.52 20.41
N VAL A 146 14.83 -12.51 19.56
CA VAL A 146 15.51 -12.74 18.29
C VAL A 146 15.31 -11.58 17.34
N ARG A 147 16.41 -11.04 16.81
CA ARG A 147 16.35 -9.97 15.81
C ARG A 147 15.95 -10.51 14.44
N LEU A 148 14.80 -10.05 13.94
CA LEU A 148 14.30 -10.38 12.60
C LEU A 148 14.49 -9.18 11.66
N ILE A 149 15.40 -9.30 10.71
CA ILE A 149 15.64 -8.24 9.71
C ILE A 149 14.67 -8.43 8.53
N PRO A 150 13.87 -7.41 8.15
CA PRO A 150 12.87 -7.53 7.09
C PRO A 150 13.48 -7.37 5.69
N TRP A 151 14.42 -8.26 5.32
CA TRP A 151 15.16 -8.20 4.06
C TRP A 151 14.26 -8.11 2.81
N LEU A 152 13.17 -8.89 2.78
CA LEU A 152 12.21 -8.85 1.67
C LEU A 152 11.61 -7.44 1.50
N ASN A 153 11.19 -6.81 2.60
CA ASN A 153 10.60 -5.47 2.58
C ASN A 153 11.64 -4.45 2.13
N ILE A 154 12.88 -4.56 2.60
CA ILE A 154 14.00 -3.69 2.18
C ILE A 154 14.19 -3.78 0.66
N ILE A 155 14.26 -5.00 0.11
CA ILE A 155 14.42 -5.21 -1.33
C ILE A 155 13.24 -4.63 -2.10
N ILE A 156 12.00 -4.92 -1.70
CA ILE A 156 10.78 -4.41 -2.36
C ILE A 156 10.78 -2.88 -2.36
N LEU A 157 11.09 -2.24 -1.22
CA LEU A 157 11.09 -0.78 -1.10
C LEU A 157 12.20 -0.13 -1.93
N ILE A 158 13.38 -0.73 -1.99
CA ILE A 158 14.48 -0.26 -2.85
C ILE A 158 14.08 -0.36 -4.33
N LEU A 159 13.52 -1.50 -4.76
CA LEU A 159 13.06 -1.68 -6.13
C LEU A 159 11.93 -0.72 -6.49
N LEU A 160 10.98 -0.50 -5.57
CA LEU A 160 9.90 0.47 -5.77
C LEU A 160 10.44 1.90 -5.89
N ALA A 161 11.38 2.30 -5.03
CA ALA A 161 12.03 3.60 -5.12
C ALA A 161 12.79 3.77 -6.44
N ALA A 162 13.53 2.74 -6.87
CA ALA A 162 14.25 2.72 -8.14
C ALA A 162 13.29 2.81 -9.34
N LEU A 163 12.14 2.13 -9.29
CA LEU A 163 11.10 2.20 -10.32
C LEU A 163 10.49 3.60 -10.42
N VAL A 164 10.07 4.17 -9.27
CA VAL A 164 9.51 5.53 -9.21
C VAL A 164 10.53 6.54 -9.74
N TRP A 165 11.80 6.41 -9.35
CA TRP A 165 12.89 7.23 -9.88
C TRP A 165 13.05 7.07 -11.40
N ALA A 166 13.05 5.84 -11.91
CA ALA A 166 13.21 5.56 -13.34
C ALA A 166 12.06 6.15 -14.18
N ILE A 167 10.82 6.09 -13.67
CA ILE A 167 9.64 6.71 -14.28
C ILE A 167 9.79 8.24 -14.24
N TRP A 168 10.12 8.80 -13.07
CA TRP A 168 10.28 10.25 -12.90
C TRP A 168 11.36 10.84 -13.83
N VAL A 169 12.52 10.19 -13.92
CA VAL A 169 13.61 10.63 -14.82
C VAL A 169 13.17 10.56 -16.29
N ARG A 170 12.49 9.49 -16.70
CA ARG A 170 11.98 9.36 -18.08
C ARG A 170 10.91 10.40 -18.41
N TRP A 171 9.99 10.62 -17.49
CA TRP A 171 8.96 11.65 -17.61
C TRP A 171 9.58 13.04 -17.72
N ARG A 172 10.55 13.37 -16.86
CA ARG A 172 11.27 14.65 -16.93
C ARG A 172 11.99 14.84 -18.26
N ARG A 173 12.71 13.82 -18.75
CA ARG A 173 13.36 13.86 -20.06
C ARG A 173 12.37 13.99 -21.21
N PHE A 174 11.22 13.32 -21.13
CA PHE A 174 10.17 13.40 -22.14
C PHE A 174 9.57 14.81 -22.18
N ARG A 175 9.22 15.36 -21.02
CA ARG A 175 8.67 16.72 -20.88
C ARG A 175 9.62 17.76 -21.49
N GLN A 176 10.90 17.70 -21.14
CA GLN A 176 11.93 18.61 -21.66
C GLN A 176 12.09 18.54 -23.18
N ARG A 177 11.87 17.38 -23.80
CA ARG A 177 12.09 17.18 -25.24
C ARG A 177 10.84 17.43 -26.10
N ARG A 178 9.65 17.28 -25.52
CA ARG A 178 8.40 17.20 -26.31
C ARG A 178 7.31 18.15 -25.86
N ILE A 179 7.34 18.59 -24.61
CA ILE A 179 6.30 19.44 -24.03
C ILE A 179 6.83 20.86 -23.86
N ASP A 180 7.99 21.01 -23.20
CA ASP A 180 8.55 22.33 -22.89
C ASP A 180 8.76 23.19 -24.16
N PRO A 181 9.29 22.67 -25.30
CA PRO A 181 9.42 23.46 -26.53
C PRO A 181 8.07 23.93 -27.10
N VAL A 182 7.02 23.11 -27.01
CA VAL A 182 5.69 23.47 -27.52
C VAL A 182 5.04 24.52 -26.63
N ILE A 183 5.30 24.48 -25.32
CA ILE A 183 4.83 25.51 -24.38
C ILE A 183 5.56 26.83 -24.67
N GLU A 184 6.89 26.80 -24.85
CA GLU A 184 7.69 27.97 -25.22
C GLU A 184 7.21 28.57 -26.54
N ASP A 185 7.02 27.76 -27.60
CA ASP A 185 6.50 28.22 -28.90
C ASP A 185 5.10 28.88 -28.77
N VAL A 186 4.21 28.31 -27.94
CA VAL A 186 2.88 28.88 -27.71
C VAL A 186 2.98 30.19 -26.92
N GLU A 187 3.79 30.25 -25.87
CA GLU A 187 4.02 31.49 -25.11
C GLU A 187 4.58 32.58 -26.04
N ASP A 188 5.60 32.29 -26.82
CA ASP A 188 6.21 33.22 -27.78
C ASP A 188 5.19 33.71 -28.81
N SER A 189 4.32 32.83 -29.31
CA SER A 189 3.24 33.20 -30.25
C SER A 189 2.22 34.15 -29.61
N LEU A 190 1.89 33.95 -28.33
CA LEU A 190 0.95 34.81 -27.59
C LEU A 190 1.58 36.16 -27.27
N TYR A 191 2.86 36.20 -26.89
CA TYR A 191 3.61 37.45 -26.69
C TYR A 191 3.68 38.26 -27.98
N ALA A 192 4.06 37.64 -29.10
CA ALA A 192 4.12 38.30 -30.41
C ALA A 192 2.75 38.84 -30.87
N ALA A 193 1.67 38.08 -30.63
CA ALA A 193 0.31 38.55 -30.90
C ALA A 193 -0.09 39.76 -30.02
N GLY A 194 0.33 39.75 -28.75
CA GLY A 194 0.15 40.86 -27.82
C GLY A 194 0.84 42.14 -28.30
N GLU A 195 2.13 42.06 -28.66
CA GLU A 195 2.88 43.20 -29.20
C GLU A 195 2.26 43.76 -30.48
N ALA A 196 1.84 42.89 -31.40
CA ALA A 196 1.20 43.33 -32.65
C ALA A 196 -0.11 44.12 -32.40
N ILE A 197 -0.88 43.72 -31.38
CA ILE A 197 -2.11 44.42 -30.98
C ILE A 197 -1.78 45.77 -30.33
N GLU A 198 -0.79 45.82 -29.45
CA GLU A 198 -0.33 47.07 -28.82
C GLU A 198 0.22 48.07 -29.84
N GLU A 199 1.02 47.61 -30.79
CA GLU A 199 1.60 48.45 -31.84
C GLU A 199 0.52 49.02 -32.77
N ARG A 200 -0.50 48.22 -33.10
CA ARG A 200 -1.67 48.67 -33.88
C ARG A 200 -2.51 49.69 -33.12
N ARG A 201 -2.70 49.51 -31.80
CA ARG A 201 -3.33 50.50 -30.92
C ARG A 201 -2.51 51.79 -30.82
N GLY A 202 -1.17 51.70 -30.75
CA GLY A 202 -0.26 52.83 -30.70
C GLY A 202 -0.25 53.65 -32.01
N ARG A 203 -0.32 52.99 -33.17
CA ARG A 203 -0.52 53.67 -34.48
C ARG A 203 -1.87 54.38 -34.56
N PHE A 204 -2.94 53.73 -34.10
CA PHE A 204 -4.28 54.31 -34.10
C PHE A 204 -4.40 55.53 -33.16
N ARG A 205 -3.80 55.46 -31.96
CA ARG A 205 -3.72 56.62 -31.04
C ARG A 205 -2.98 57.80 -31.66
N ARG A 206 -1.80 57.56 -32.26
CA ARG A 206 -1.02 58.61 -32.96
C ARG A 206 -1.79 59.25 -34.11
N TRP A 207 -2.57 58.47 -34.85
CA TRP A 207 -3.47 58.99 -35.89
C TRP A 207 -4.62 59.81 -35.30
N LEU A 208 -5.25 59.39 -34.20
CA LEU A 208 -6.27 60.20 -33.54
C LEU A 208 -5.71 61.52 -32.98
N ASP A 209 -4.50 61.49 -32.43
CA ASP A 209 -3.85 62.68 -31.87
C ASP A 209 -3.46 63.69 -32.98
N SER A 210 -3.12 63.22 -34.18
CA SER A 210 -2.84 64.11 -35.33
C SER A 210 -4.08 64.86 -35.83
N TRP A 211 -5.28 64.42 -35.47
CA TRP A 211 -6.54 65.12 -35.75
C TRP A 211 -6.92 66.12 -34.64
N LYS A 212 -6.27 66.05 -33.47
CA LYS A 212 -6.49 66.97 -32.35
C LYS A 212 -5.54 68.17 -32.33
N SER A 213 -4.53 68.23 -33.21
CA SER A 213 -3.61 69.37 -33.31
C SER A 213 -3.99 70.35 -34.43
N LYS A 214 -5.23 70.85 -34.41
CA LYS A 214 -5.63 72.06 -35.13
C LYS A 214 -6.56 72.89 -34.28
#